data_AF-A0A3A9USF6-F1
#
_entry.id   AF-A0A3A9USF6-F1
#
_cell.length_a   1.000
_cell.length_b   1.000
_cell.length_c   1.000
_cell.angle_alpha   90.00
_cell.angle_beta   90.00
_cell.angle_gamma   90.00
#
_symmetry.space_group_name_H-M   'P 1'
#
loop_
_entity.id
_entity.type
_entity.pdbx_description
1 polymer ?
#
loop_
_entity_poly.entity_id
_entity_poly.type
_entity_poly.pdbx_seq_one_letter_code
_entity_poly.pdbx_strand_id
1 'polypeptide(L)'
;MYNLLIKSKSNSEVDTVEIDSDALPRIGEQLFIDDELIAQHCGGMKHFLVVDISYSLSYKHREVAPFVTAVPVSSTEDGIPEKRAELLQKFGWLNEV
;
A
#
# COMPACT_ATOMS: atom_id res chain seq x y z
N MET A 1 13.84 -9.60 2.78
CA MET A 1 12.60 -9.60 1.98
C MET A 1 11.35 -9.57 2.86
N TYR A 2 10.32 -8.82 2.45
CA TYR A 2 9.02 -8.79 3.13
C TYR A 2 7.86 -8.61 2.14
N ASN A 3 6.65 -8.99 2.55
CA ASN A 3 5.44 -8.79 1.75
C ASN A 3 4.79 -7.47 2.14
N LEU A 4 4.69 -6.53 1.20
CA LEU A 4 3.95 -5.30 1.36
C LEU A 4 2.50 -5.50 0.91
N LEU A 5 1.58 -5.51 1.87
CA LEU A 5 0.15 -5.47 1.60
C LEU A 5 -0.29 -4.02 1.47
N ILE A 6 -0.73 -3.64 0.29
CA ILE A 6 -1.30 -2.33 0.03
C ILE A 6 -2.80 -2.44 0.26
N LYS A 7 -3.30 -1.68 1.23
CA LYS A 7 -4.72 -1.59 1.55
C LYS A 7 -5.28 -0.23 1.20
N SER A 8 -6.53 -0.21 0.79
CA SER A 8 -7.31 1.02 0.72
C SER A 8 -7.57 1.56 2.13
N LYS A 9 -7.94 2.84 2.23
CA LYS A 9 -8.43 3.43 3.49
C LYS A 9 -9.67 2.74 4.07
N SER A 10 -10.44 2.02 3.25
CA SER A 10 -11.56 1.17 3.69
C SER A 10 -11.13 -0.22 4.17
N ASN A 11 -9.82 -0.45 4.34
CA ASN A 11 -9.20 -1.72 4.76
C ASN A 11 -9.42 -2.87 3.77
N SER A 12 -9.71 -2.57 2.50
CA SER A 12 -9.77 -3.57 1.42
C SER A 12 -8.37 -3.78 0.85
N GLU A 13 -8.00 -5.03 0.57
CA GLU A 13 -6.73 -5.33 -0.10
C GLU A 13 -6.78 -4.83 -1.55
N VAL A 14 -5.76 -4.06 -1.93
CA VAL A 14 -5.60 -3.52 -3.29
C VAL A 14 -4.57 -4.35 -4.04
N ASP A 15 -3.42 -4.57 -3.41
CA ASP A 15 -2.33 -5.34 -4.00
C ASP A 15 -1.40 -5.92 -2.92
N THR A 16 -0.62 -6.93 -3.30
CA THR A 16 0.46 -7.48 -2.46
C THR A 16 1.74 -7.56 -3.28
N VAL A 17 2.80 -6.94 -2.76
CA VAL A 17 4.07 -6.79 -3.45
C VAL A 17 5.18 -7.38 -2.60
N GLU A 18 6.03 -8.19 -3.20
CA GLU A 18 7.24 -8.67 -2.53
C GLU A 18 8.34 -7.61 -2.63
N ILE A 19 8.84 -7.16 -1.48
CA ILE A 19 9.92 -6.17 -1.40
C ILE A 19 11.20 -6.87 -0.99
N ASP A 20 12.18 -6.86 -1.88
CA ASP A 20 13.53 -7.36 -1.61
C ASP A 20 14.34 -6.31 -0.84
N SER A 21 14.06 -6.20 0.46
CA SER A 21 14.81 -5.39 1.42
C SER A 21 15.02 -6.17 2.71
N ASP A 22 16.21 -6.02 3.30
CA ASP A 22 16.54 -6.56 4.63
C ASP A 22 16.04 -5.65 5.76
N ALA A 23 15.67 -4.41 5.45
CA ALA A 23 15.14 -3.45 6.41
C ALA A 23 13.61 -3.46 6.37
N LEU A 24 12.99 -3.82 7.51
CA LEU A 24 11.57 -3.62 7.71
C LEU A 24 11.30 -2.15 8.07
N PRO A 25 10.32 -1.51 7.41
CA PRO A 25 9.91 -0.17 7.78
C PRO A 25 9.20 -0.17 9.13
N ARG A 26 9.01 1.00 9.73
CA ARG A 26 8.30 1.16 11.01
C ARG A 26 6.86 1.57 10.80
N ILE A 27 5.99 1.21 11.74
CA ILE A 27 4.63 1.77 11.79
C ILE A 27 4.73 3.30 11.92
N GLY A 28 3.99 4.01 11.07
CA GLY A 28 4.04 5.46 10.95
C GLY A 28 5.05 5.99 9.93
N GLU A 29 5.88 5.13 9.34
CA GLU A 29 6.83 5.50 8.29
C GLU A 29 6.13 5.66 6.93
N GLN A 30 6.60 6.61 6.11
CA GLN A 30 6.14 6.78 4.74
C GLN A 30 7.08 6.08 3.77
N LEU A 31 6.51 5.26 2.90
CA LEU A 31 7.18 4.58 1.81
C LEU A 31 6.89 5.31 0.49
N PHE A 32 7.93 5.43 -0.34
CA PHE A 32 7.81 5.83 -1.74
C PHE A 32 8.12 4.63 -2.62
N ILE A 33 7.19 4.27 -3.49
CA ILE A 33 7.31 3.12 -4.39
C ILE A 33 7.21 3.64 -5.82
N ASP A 34 8.33 3.59 -6.54
CA ASP A 34 8.42 4.02 -7.93
C ASP A 34 8.31 2.82 -8.88
N ASP A 35 7.19 2.12 -8.79
CA ASP A 35 6.86 1.00 -9.66
C ASP A 35 5.58 1.34 -10.43
N GLU A 36 5.67 1.37 -11.75
CA GLU A 36 4.54 1.75 -12.62
C GLU A 36 3.37 0.76 -12.54
N LEU A 37 3.62 -0.53 -12.29
CA LEU A 37 2.56 -1.55 -12.19
C LEU A 37 1.78 -1.35 -10.90
N ILE A 38 2.50 -1.17 -9.78
CA ILE A 38 1.89 -0.89 -8.47
C ILE A 38 1.14 0.43 -8.52
N ALA A 39 1.73 1.46 -9.14
CA ALA A 39 1.09 2.74 -9.33
C ALA A 39 -0.21 2.57 -10.13
N GLN A 40 -0.24 1.81 -11.22
CA GLN A 40 -1.47 1.57 -11.99
C GLN A 40 -2.57 0.90 -11.15
N HIS A 41 -2.23 -0.12 -10.36
CA HIS A 41 -3.17 -0.81 -9.47
C HIS A 41 -3.69 0.11 -8.36
N CYS A 42 -2.84 1.03 -7.89
CA CYS A 42 -3.16 2.01 -6.88
C CYS A 42 -3.60 3.37 -7.45
N GLY A 43 -4.12 3.43 -8.68
CA GLY A 43 -4.68 4.66 -9.26
C GLY A 43 -3.67 5.82 -9.40
N GLY A 44 -2.41 5.49 -9.67
CA GLY A 44 -1.26 6.40 -9.83
C GLY A 44 -0.57 6.79 -8.52
N MET A 45 -0.94 6.20 -7.38
CA MET A 45 -0.38 6.58 -6.07
C MET A 45 0.99 5.93 -5.85
N LYS A 46 1.95 6.74 -5.40
CA LYS A 46 3.34 6.33 -5.13
C LYS A 46 3.77 6.44 -3.66
N HIS A 47 3.00 7.17 -2.85
CA HIS A 47 3.29 7.37 -1.43
C HIS A 47 2.34 6.58 -0.55
N PHE A 48 2.90 5.83 0.40
CA PHE A 48 2.16 4.95 1.30
C PHE A 48 2.60 5.14 2.74
N LEU A 49 1.69 5.05 3.71
CA LEU A 49 1.96 5.08 5.14
C LEU A 49 1.85 3.67 5.70
N VAL A 50 2.87 3.22 6.41
CA VAL A 50 2.85 1.93 7.11
C VAL A 50 1.96 2.04 8.33
N VAL A 51 0.96 1.16 8.42
CA VAL A 51 -0.04 1.16 9.50
C VAL A 51 0.05 -0.08 10.39
N ASP A 52 0.60 -1.17 9.87
CA ASP A 52 0.75 -2.41 10.64
C ASP A 52 1.93 -3.24 10.13
N ILE A 53 2.50 -4.03 11.04
CA ILE A 53 3.55 -5.01 10.73
C ILE A 53 3.18 -6.30 11.45
N SER A 54 2.94 -7.36 10.68
CA SER A 54 2.60 -8.67 11.18
C SER A 54 3.59 -9.72 10.69
N TYR A 55 3.60 -10.87 11.36
CA TYR A 55 4.49 -11.98 11.04
C TYR A 55 3.67 -13.24 10.93
N SER A 56 3.84 -13.97 9.83
CA SER A 56 3.24 -15.29 9.64
C SER A 56 4.29 -16.37 9.85
N LEU A 57 3.98 -17.36 10.68
CA LEU A 57 4.83 -18.53 10.89
C LEU A 57 4.32 -19.69 10.03
N SER A 58 5.13 -20.13 9.08
CA SER A 58 4.88 -21.35 8.31
C SER A 58 5.42 -22.55 9.08
N TYR A 59 4.56 -23.26 9.82
CA TYR A 59 4.97 -24.46 10.57
C TYR A 59 5.57 -25.56 9.69
N LYS A 60 5.12 -25.67 8.43
CA LYS A 60 5.62 -26.66 7.48
C LYS A 60 7.07 -26.39 7.06
N HIS A 61 7.43 -25.12 6.89
CA HIS A 61 8.75 -24.70 6.42
C HIS A 61 9.65 -24.16 7.54
N ARG A 62 9.12 -24.00 8.77
CA ARG A 62 9.78 -23.38 9.93
C ARG A 62 10.33 -21.98 9.64
N GLU A 63 9.63 -21.25 8.78
CA GLU A 63 10.01 -19.92 8.32
C GLU A 63 9.01 -18.88 8.81
N VAL A 64 9.54 -17.70 9.11
CA VAL A 64 8.76 -16.52 9.49
C VAL A 64 8.79 -15.55 8.31
N ALA A 65 7.61 -15.23 7.79
CA ALA A 65 7.44 -14.26 6.72
C ALA A 65 6.86 -12.95 7.30
N PRO A 66 7.56 -11.81 7.18
CA PRO A 66 7.03 -10.52 7.58
C PRO A 66 6.05 -9.96 6.54
N PHE A 67 4.99 -9.34 7.03
CA PHE A 67 3.93 -8.69 6.28
C PHE A 67 3.78 -7.25 6.76
N VAL A 68 4.02 -6.30 5.86
CA VAL A 68 3.90 -4.86 6.13
C VAL A 68 2.61 -4.39 5.49
N THR A 69 1.68 -3.85 6.27
CA THR A 69 0.48 -3.23 5.73
C THR A 69 0.69 -1.73 5.57
N ALA A 70 0.44 -1.22 4.37
CA ALA A 70 0.51 0.20 4.08
C ALA A 70 -0.76 0.70 3.39
N VAL A 71 -1.08 1.98 3.63
CA VAL A 71 -2.21 2.67 3.00
C VAL A 71 -1.71 3.85 2.17
N PRO A 72 -2.28 4.14 1.00
CA PRO A 72 -1.83 5.27 0.20
C PRO A 72 -2.12 6.61 0.88
N VAL A 73 -1.16 7.54 0.79
CA VAL A 73 -1.23 8.87 1.44
C VAL A 73 -1.01 10.07 0.52
N SER A 74 -0.69 9.87 -0.77
CA SER A 74 -0.46 11.00 -1.68
C SER A 74 -1.73 11.85 -1.88
N SER A 75 -1.63 13.14 -1.56
CA SER A 75 -2.58 14.17 -1.98
C SER A 75 -2.42 14.49 -3.47
N THR A 76 -3.45 15.11 -4.02
CA THR A 76 -3.58 15.63 -5.39
C THR A 76 -2.38 16.49 -5.82
N GLU A 77 -1.64 16.05 -6.82
CA GLU A 77 -1.02 16.96 -7.79
C GLU A 77 -1.56 16.62 -9.18
N ASP A 78 -1.67 17.66 -10.00
CA ASP A 78 -2.47 17.78 -11.22
C ASP A 78 -2.31 16.65 -12.24
N GLY A 79 -3.44 16.25 -12.87
CA GLY A 79 -3.47 15.24 -13.93
C GLY A 79 -4.18 13.94 -13.59
N ILE A 80 -5.28 14.00 -12.82
CA ILE A 80 -6.09 12.84 -12.42
C ILE A 80 -6.82 12.26 -13.66
N PRO A 81 -6.56 11.01 -14.07
CA PRO A 81 -7.38 10.31 -15.07
C PRO A 81 -8.79 10.09 -14.49
N GLU A 82 -9.87 10.23 -15.28
CA GLU A 82 -11.27 10.12 -14.82
C GLU A 82 -11.54 8.88 -13.94
N LYS A 83 -10.88 7.75 -14.23
CA LYS A 83 -10.95 6.52 -13.42
C LYS A 83 -10.52 6.71 -11.96
N ARG A 84 -9.57 7.60 -11.68
CA ARG A 84 -9.09 7.90 -10.32
C ARG A 84 -10.18 8.64 -9.52
N ALA A 85 -10.98 9.51 -10.14
CA ALA A 85 -12.10 10.19 -9.46
C ALA A 85 -13.19 9.19 -9.02
N GLU A 86 -13.52 8.22 -9.89
CA GLU A 86 -14.48 7.15 -9.58
C GLU A 86 -13.99 6.24 -8.45
N LEU A 87 -12.70 5.86 -8.47
CA LEU A 87 -12.10 5.05 -7.41
C LEU A 87 -11.99 5.85 -6.10
N LEU A 88 -11.63 7.14 -6.16
CA LEU A 88 -11.58 8.02 -4.99
C LEU A 88 -12.97 8.19 -4.33
N GLN A 89 -14.05 8.32 -5.11
CA GLN A 89 -15.41 8.36 -4.57
C GLN A 89 -15.85 7.00 -3.99
N LYS A 90 -15.57 5.89 -4.69
CA LYS A 90 -15.99 4.55 -4.26
C LYS A 90 -15.31 4.10 -2.96
N PHE A 91 -14.10 4.57 -2.68
CA PHE A 91 -13.31 4.17 -1.50
C PHE A 91 -13.20 5.25 -0.42
N GLY A 92 -13.97 6.35 -0.51
CA GLY A 92 -14.04 7.38 0.53
C GLY A 92 -12.76 8.23 0.64
N TRP A 93 -12.10 8.49 -0.49
CA TRP A 93 -10.79 9.14 -0.54
C TRP A 93 -10.83 10.67 -0.72
N LEU A 94 -12.02 11.25 -0.86
CA LEU A 94 -12.22 12.70 -0.77
C LEU A 94 -12.89 13.00 0.58
N ASN A 95 -12.26 13.85 1.39
CA ASN A 95 -13.04 14.60 2.37
C ASN A 95 -14.00 15.47 1.56
N GLU A 96 -15.29 15.41 1.88
CA GLU A 96 -16.22 16.44 1.44
C GLU A 96 -15.62 17.79 1.86
N VAL A 97 -15.44 18.68 0.88
CA VAL A 97 -15.05 20.08 1.11
C VAL A 97 -16.17 20.79 1.87
#